data_AF-A0A9P6K3U1-F1
#
_entry.id   AF-A0A9P6K3U1-F1
#
_cell.length_a   1.000
_cell.length_b   1.000
_cell.length_c   1.000
_cell.angle_alpha   90.00
_cell.angle_beta   90.00
_cell.angle_gamma   90.00
#
_symmetry.space_group_name_H-M   'P 1'
#
loop_
_entity.id
_entity.type
_entity.pdbx_description
1 polymer ?
#
loop_
_entity_poly.entity_id
_entity_poly.type
_entity_poly.pdbx_seq_one_letter_code
_entity_poly.pdbx_strand_id
1 'polypeptide(L)'
;MSAIAKEVLIKTGNALPIITKSTQPKSLYRALKVMDSNGVGETVTTTKLLNKGFTDCYYKVTSVKLRGPELNHGKAYGVEVWKGKVLNEGNPVEIRGGLKWNWTKYTPSVEHVPAAPVKA
;
A
#
# COMPACT_ATOMS: atom_id res chain seq x y z
N MET A 1 -8.26 -29.63 -5.89
CA MET A 1 -8.03 -29.24 -4.48
C MET A 1 -6.91 -30.12 -3.92
N SER A 2 -5.69 -29.58 -3.77
CA SER A 2 -4.48 -30.34 -3.40
C SER A 2 -4.58 -30.91 -1.96
N ALA A 3 -4.06 -32.12 -1.75
CA ALA A 3 -4.12 -32.84 -0.47
C ALA A 3 -3.53 -32.03 0.70
N ILE A 4 -2.55 -31.18 0.42
CA ILE A 4 -1.90 -30.28 1.38
C ILE A 4 -2.90 -29.28 1.98
N ALA A 5 -3.84 -28.77 1.18
CA ALA A 5 -4.84 -27.81 1.64
C ALA A 5 -5.86 -28.44 2.59
N LYS A 6 -6.16 -29.74 2.44
CA LYS A 6 -7.07 -30.46 3.34
C LYS A 6 -6.40 -30.75 4.69
N GLU A 7 -5.12 -31.10 4.70
CA GLU A 7 -4.41 -31.42 5.94
C GLU A 7 -4.25 -30.19 6.86
N VAL A 8 -4.01 -29.01 6.27
CA VAL A 8 -3.97 -27.74 7.01
C VAL A 8 -5.34 -27.38 7.60
N LEU A 9 -6.43 -27.72 6.93
CA LEU A 9 -7.79 -27.41 7.40
C LEU A 9 -8.26 -28.34 8.54
N ILE A 10 -7.78 -29.58 8.59
CA ILE A 10 -8.23 -30.61 9.54
C ILE A 10 -7.46 -30.55 10.86
N LYS A 11 -6.17 -30.16 10.86
CA LYS A 11 -5.34 -30.08 12.09
C LYS A 11 -5.65 -28.88 12.98
N THR A 12 -6.32 -27.86 12.46
CA THR A 12 -6.71 -26.67 13.22
C THR A 12 -8.21 -26.75 13.49
N GLY A 13 -8.59 -27.51 14.52
CA GLY A 13 -10.00 -27.70 14.88
C GLY A 13 -10.72 -26.36 15.03
N ASN A 14 -11.71 -26.12 14.16
CA ASN A 14 -12.75 -25.07 14.15
C ASN A 14 -12.38 -23.61 14.51
N ALA A 15 -11.11 -23.32 14.79
CA ALA A 15 -10.60 -22.00 15.02
C ALA A 15 -10.05 -21.50 13.69
N LEU A 16 -10.69 -20.47 13.13
CA LEU A 16 -10.09 -19.66 12.09
C LEU A 16 -8.65 -19.35 12.51
N PRO A 17 -7.64 -19.45 11.61
CA PRO A 17 -6.28 -19.13 11.96
C PRO A 17 -6.29 -17.76 12.63
N ILE A 18 -5.78 -17.68 13.87
CA ILE A 18 -5.62 -16.39 14.55
C ILE A 18 -4.58 -15.66 13.74
N ILE A 19 -5.03 -14.77 12.83
CA ILE A 19 -4.17 -13.85 12.12
C ILE A 19 -3.70 -12.84 13.17
N THR A 20 -2.67 -13.22 13.92
CA THR A 20 -1.97 -12.29 14.78
C THR A 20 -1.40 -11.20 13.88
N LYS A 21 -1.89 -9.97 14.05
CA LYS A 21 -1.36 -8.82 13.33
C LYS A 21 0.12 -8.73 13.69
N SER A 22 0.98 -9.02 12.73
CA SER A 22 2.42 -8.89 12.89
C SER A 22 2.77 -7.50 13.46
N THR A 23 3.47 -7.49 14.59
CA THR A 23 4.01 -6.30 15.24
C THR A 23 5.20 -5.71 14.48
N GLN A 24 5.66 -6.40 13.42
CA GLN A 24 6.81 -5.95 12.65
C GLN A 24 6.49 -4.66 11.89
N PRO A 25 7.46 -3.74 11.78
CA PRO A 25 7.33 -2.56 10.94
C PRO A 25 6.98 -2.98 9.50
N LYS A 26 5.91 -2.41 8.95
CA LYS A 26 5.38 -2.78 7.63
C LYS A 26 6.01 -1.89 6.57
N SER A 27 6.94 -2.44 5.79
CA SER A 27 7.43 -1.76 4.59
C SER A 27 6.29 -1.52 3.59
N LEU A 28 6.49 -0.55 2.68
CA LEU A 28 5.57 -0.26 1.58
C LEU A 28 5.27 -1.52 0.78
N TYR A 29 6.31 -2.25 0.38
CA TYR A 29 6.16 -3.45 -0.46
C TYR A 29 5.37 -4.55 0.24
N ARG A 30 5.55 -4.70 1.55
CA ARG A 30 4.77 -5.65 2.34
C ARG A 30 3.31 -5.24 2.47
N ALA A 31 3.02 -3.95 2.60
CA ALA A 31 1.65 -3.43 2.59
C ALA A 31 0.99 -3.67 1.23
N LEU A 32 1.70 -3.36 0.14
CA LEU A 32 1.22 -3.54 -1.24
C LEU A 32 0.99 -5.00 -1.61
N LYS A 33 1.84 -5.92 -1.15
CA LYS A 33 1.71 -7.37 -1.40
C LYS A 33 0.42 -7.97 -0.83
N VAL A 34 -0.14 -7.37 0.21
CA VAL A 34 -1.38 -7.83 0.86
C VAL A 34 -2.62 -7.27 0.17
N MET A 35 -2.47 -6.21 -0.64
CA MET A 35 -3.57 -5.58 -1.37
C MET A 35 -3.85 -6.29 -2.69
N ASP A 36 -5.06 -6.11 -3.22
CA ASP A 36 -5.40 -6.57 -4.56
C ASP A 36 -4.50 -5.87 -5.60
N SER A 37 -4.12 -6.60 -6.65
CA SER A 37 -3.32 -6.06 -7.75
C SER A 37 -2.02 -5.35 -7.32
N ASN A 38 -1.38 -5.83 -6.24
CA ASN A 38 -0.20 -5.21 -5.61
C ASN A 38 -0.43 -3.77 -5.14
N GLY A 39 -1.67 -3.41 -4.80
CA GLY A 39 -2.05 -2.08 -4.35
C GLY A 39 -2.07 -1.02 -5.44
N VAL A 40 -2.11 -1.39 -6.72
CA VAL A 40 -2.32 -0.42 -7.82
C VAL A 40 -3.74 0.16 -7.73
N GLY A 41 -3.86 1.48 -7.78
CA GLY A 41 -5.11 2.22 -7.60
C GLY A 41 -5.42 2.56 -6.14
N GLU A 42 -4.76 1.89 -5.18
CA GLU A 42 -4.94 2.11 -3.76
C GLU A 42 -4.15 3.33 -3.26
N THR A 43 -4.65 3.90 -2.17
CA THR A 43 -3.98 5.02 -1.48
C THR A 43 -3.24 4.52 -0.25
N VAL A 44 -2.00 4.96 -0.13
CA VAL A 44 -1.10 4.58 0.97
C VAL A 44 -0.57 5.82 1.66
N THR A 45 -0.45 5.73 2.98
CA THR A 45 0.21 6.75 3.79
C THR A 45 1.17 6.10 4.77
N THR A 46 2.00 6.92 5.42
CA THR A 46 2.84 6.43 6.51
C THR A 46 2.10 6.53 7.84
N THR A 47 2.30 5.55 8.72
CA THR A 47 1.74 5.59 10.08
C THR A 47 2.21 6.84 10.84
N LYS A 48 3.40 7.36 10.52
CA LYS A 48 3.91 8.62 11.10
C LYS A 48 3.05 9.82 10.72
N LEU A 49 2.60 9.92 9.47
CA LEU A 49 1.71 11.01 9.03
C LEU A 49 0.32 10.86 9.64
N LEU A 50 -0.18 9.62 9.70
CA LEU A 50 -1.47 9.31 10.31
C LEU A 50 -1.49 9.66 11.81
N ASN A 51 -0.47 9.29 12.56
CA ASN A 51 -0.34 9.61 13.99
C ASN A 51 -0.23 11.12 14.25
N LYS A 52 0.19 11.90 13.25
CA LYS A 52 0.23 13.36 13.32
C LYS A 52 -1.09 14.01 12.90
N GLY A 53 -2.10 13.24 12.49
CA GLY A 53 -3.38 13.75 12.04
C GLY A 53 -3.37 14.32 10.62
N PHE A 54 -2.36 14.03 9.81
CA PHE A 54 -2.35 14.45 8.40
C PHE A 54 -3.20 13.49 7.56
N THR A 55 -4.47 13.83 7.38
CA THR A 55 -5.43 13.08 6.54
C THR A 55 -5.25 13.35 5.06
N ASP A 56 -4.84 14.55 4.68
CA ASP A 56 -4.72 14.95 3.28
C ASP A 56 -3.32 14.74 2.69
N CYS A 57 -2.53 13.85 3.30
CA CYS A 57 -1.19 13.49 2.86
C CYS A 57 -1.09 11.98 2.58
N TYR A 58 -1.10 11.60 1.30
CA TYR A 58 -1.03 10.21 0.88
C TYR A 58 -0.46 10.09 -0.55
N TYR A 59 -0.06 8.88 -0.92
CA TYR A 59 0.29 8.55 -2.30
C TYR A 59 -0.80 7.65 -2.90
N LYS A 60 -1.27 7.96 -4.10
CA LYS A 60 -2.10 7.05 -4.90
C LYS A 60 -1.20 6.22 -5.78
N VAL A 61 -1.10 4.93 -5.50
CA VAL A 61 -0.17 4.03 -6.17
C VAL A 61 -0.66 3.76 -7.59
N THR A 62 0.22 3.89 -8.58
CA THR A 62 -0.11 3.67 -10.00
C THR A 62 0.64 2.50 -10.60
N SER A 63 1.86 2.23 -10.14
CA SER A 63 2.69 1.14 -10.66
C SER A 63 3.64 0.63 -9.58
N VAL A 64 3.78 -0.69 -9.50
CA VAL A 64 4.68 -1.34 -8.54
C VAL A 64 5.59 -2.32 -9.28
N LYS A 65 6.89 -2.20 -9.05
CA LYS A 65 7.94 -3.08 -9.58
C LYS A 65 8.65 -3.75 -8.41
N LEU A 66 8.09 -4.86 -7.94
CA LEU A 66 8.68 -5.67 -6.87
C LEU A 66 9.90 -6.44 -7.40
N ARG A 67 10.88 -6.70 -6.54
CA ARG A 67 12.11 -7.44 -6.85
C ARG A 67 12.39 -8.53 -5.82
N GLY A 68 13.05 -9.59 -6.28
CA GLY A 68 13.54 -10.69 -5.45
C GLY A 68 12.48 -11.77 -5.17
N PRO A 69 12.91 -12.93 -4.62
CA PRO A 69 12.04 -14.09 -4.40
C PRO A 69 10.94 -13.84 -3.36
N GLU A 70 11.20 -12.98 -2.37
CA GLU A 70 10.24 -12.71 -1.29
C GLU A 70 9.31 -11.51 -1.58
N LEU A 71 9.59 -10.76 -2.65
CA LEU A 71 8.88 -9.53 -3.03
C LEU A 71 8.89 -8.44 -1.93
N ASN A 72 9.90 -8.46 -1.06
CA ASN A 72 10.04 -7.52 0.05
C ASN A 72 10.69 -6.18 -0.36
N HIS A 73 11.24 -6.11 -1.56
CA HIS A 73 11.97 -4.96 -2.11
C HIS A 73 11.38 -4.58 -3.47
N GLY A 74 11.71 -3.39 -3.96
CA GLY A 74 11.24 -2.96 -5.28
C GLY A 74 11.34 -1.46 -5.49
N LYS A 75 10.53 -0.99 -6.42
CA LYS A 75 10.19 0.42 -6.62
C LYS A 75 8.68 0.54 -6.75
N ALA A 76 8.10 1.55 -6.12
CA ALA A 76 6.69 1.88 -6.28
C ALA A 76 6.59 3.31 -6.81
N TYR A 77 5.62 3.53 -7.68
CA TYR A 77 5.31 4.81 -8.28
C TYR A 77 3.86 5.16 -7.95
N GLY A 78 3.61 6.44 -7.71
CA GLY A 78 2.29 6.93 -7.40
C GLY A 78 2.17 8.44 -7.49
N VAL A 79 0.95 8.93 -7.53
CA VAL A 79 0.66 10.36 -7.49
C VAL A 79 0.72 10.81 -6.04
N GLU A 80 1.52 11.83 -5.77
CA GLU A 80 1.66 12.40 -4.43
C GLU A 80 0.58 13.45 -4.17
N VAL A 81 -0.16 13.26 -3.08
CA VAL A 81 -1.10 14.25 -2.56
C VAL A 81 -0.53 14.76 -1.24
N TRP A 82 -0.29 16.07 -1.17
CA TRP A 82 0.25 16.73 -0.01
C TRP A 82 -0.67 17.85 0.45
N LYS A 83 -1.25 17.71 1.65
CA LYS A 83 -2.21 18.66 2.23
C LYS A 83 -3.34 19.01 1.27
N GLY A 84 -3.88 18.01 0.57
CA GLY A 84 -4.96 18.13 -0.39
C GLY A 84 -4.55 18.70 -1.76
N LYS A 85 -3.26 19.00 -1.96
CA LYS A 85 -2.73 19.42 -3.28
C LYS A 85 -2.09 18.23 -3.97
N VAL A 86 -2.48 17.99 -5.21
CA VAL A 86 -1.81 17.01 -6.06
C VAL A 86 -0.50 17.61 -6.55
N LEU A 87 0.62 16.97 -6.23
CA LEU A 87 1.94 17.39 -6.67
C LEU A 87 2.26 16.82 -8.07
N ASN A 88 3.29 17.38 -8.69
CA ASN A 88 3.81 16.96 -10.00
C ASN A 88 2.75 16.90 -11.12
N GLU A 89 1.74 17.76 -11.06
CA GLU A 89 0.68 17.83 -12.08
C GLU A 89 -0.07 16.49 -12.26
N GLY A 90 -0.06 15.63 -11.23
CA GLY A 90 -0.64 14.30 -11.31
C GLY A 90 0.26 13.24 -11.96
N ASN A 91 1.50 13.58 -12.30
CA ASN A 91 2.45 12.62 -12.83
C ASN A 91 2.91 11.64 -11.73
N PRO A 92 2.96 10.32 -12.01
CA PRO A 92 3.46 9.34 -11.07
C PRO A 92 4.92 9.59 -10.69
N VAL A 93 5.18 9.76 -9.39
CA VAL A 93 6.52 9.90 -8.82
C VAL A 93 6.94 8.63 -8.09
N GLU A 94 8.25 8.40 -7.97
CA GLU A 94 8.78 7.31 -7.15
C GLU A 94 8.47 7.56 -5.67
N ILE A 95 7.78 6.61 -5.05
CA ILE A 95 7.46 6.65 -3.61
C ILE A 95 8.73 6.34 -2.83
N ARG A 96 9.33 7.39 -2.26
CA ARG A 96 10.58 7.29 -1.51
C ARG A 96 10.35 6.68 -0.12
N GLY A 97 11.39 6.07 0.44
CA GLY A 97 11.34 5.54 1.81
C GLY A 97 10.50 4.26 1.96
N GLY A 98 10.28 3.51 0.88
CA GLY A 98 9.47 2.29 0.90
C GLY A 98 9.92 1.24 1.92
N LEU A 99 11.22 1.15 2.22
CA LEU A 99 11.77 0.25 3.25
C LEU A 99 11.96 0.91 4.63
N LYS A 100 11.92 2.24 4.69
CA LYS A 100 12.30 3.01 5.89
C LYS A 100 11.11 3.24 6.83
N TRP A 101 9.92 3.43 6.27
CA TRP A 101 8.74 3.84 7.02
C TRP A 101 7.73 2.73 7.15
N ASN A 102 6.87 2.87 8.16
CA ASN A 102 5.68 2.04 8.29
C ASN A 102 4.60 2.59 7.37
N TRP A 103 4.24 1.81 6.37
CA TRP A 103 3.20 2.13 5.40
C TRP A 103 1.92 1.39 5.74
N THR A 104 0.80 2.07 5.52
CA THR A 104 -0.54 1.52 5.72
C THR A 104 -1.45 1.95 4.58
N LYS A 105 -2.44 1.10 4.29
CA LYS A 105 -3.59 1.52 3.48
C LYS A 105 -4.26 2.68 4.19
N TYR A 106 -4.62 3.69 3.40
CA TYR A 106 -5.40 4.82 3.85
C TYR A 106 -6.52 5.03 2.83
N THR A 107 -7.71 5.39 3.30
CA THR A 107 -8.81 5.77 2.42
C THR A 107 -9.13 7.22 2.71
N PRO A 108 -8.79 8.17 1.83
CA PRO A 108 -9.16 9.57 2.03
C PRO A 108 -10.68 9.73 1.94
N SER A 109 -11.27 10.59 2.76
CA SER A 109 -12.70 10.89 2.67
C SER A 109 -13.05 11.74 1.44
N VAL A 110 -12.07 12.47 0.89
CA VAL A 110 -12.21 13.28 -0.32
C VAL A 110 -11.16 12.81 -1.32
N GLU A 111 -11.60 12.33 -2.47
CA GLU A 111 -10.68 11.98 -3.56
C GLU A 111 -10.12 13.25 -4.19
N HIS A 112 -8.84 13.52 -3.96
CA HIS A 112 -8.11 14.58 -4.65
C HIS A 112 -7.71 14.07 -6.03
N VAL A 113 -8.53 14.40 -7.02
CA VAL A 113 -8.26 14.08 -8.43
C VAL A 113 -7.19 15.07 -8.94
N PRO A 114 -6.14 14.61 -9.64
CA PRO A 114 -5.27 15.53 -10.36
C PRO A 114 -6.11 16.40 -11.28
N ALA A 115 -5.92 17.71 -11.24
CA ALA A 115 -6.46 18.60 -12.25
C ALA A 115 -6.05 17.99 -13.61
N ALA A 116 -7.04 17.55 -14.40
CA ALA A 116 -6.80 16.80 -15.62
C ALA A 116 -5.75 17.53 -16.48
N PRO A 117 -4.87 16.80 -17.19
CA PRO A 117 -4.02 17.45 -18.17
C PRO A 117 -4.96 18.11 -19.19
N VAL A 118 -5.00 19.44 -19.19
CA VAL A 118 -5.55 20.21 -20.30
C VAL A 118 -4.65 19.86 -21.47
N LYS A 119 -5.02 18.84 -22.23
CA LYS A 119 -4.45 18.59 -23.55
C LYS A 119 -4.80 19.82 -24.38
N ALA A 120 -3.79 20.66 -24.62
CA ALA A 120 -3.84 21.69 -25.66
C ALA A 120 -3.76 21.03 -27.04
#